data_AF-A0A317SH26-F1
#
_entry.id   AF-A0A317SH26-F1
#
_cell.length_a   1.000
_cell.length_b   1.000
_cell.length_c   1.000
_cell.angle_alpha   90.00
_cell.angle_beta   90.00
_cell.angle_gamma   90.00
#
_symmetry.space_group_name_H-M   'P 1'
#
loop_
_entity.id
_entity.type
_entity.pdbx_description
1 polymer ?
#
loop_
_entity_poly.entity_id
_entity_poly.type
_entity_poly.pdbx_seq_one_letter_code
_entity_poly.pdbx_strand_id
1 'polypeptide(L)'
;MITTLTCNACLNPIPLNGTRVVCRVCANYDLCSNCHTLGRSSDSHEVQHETLVLYPPTGISRDYHVPPAPPPPLPPRSNDGGETSPRSRPRPALLPTRTAAAASKLLSTNNTPTKRLKELSDAVFAHINRTYPSANQNLLNPSQVSNFYELIGRPLEGNPFGRWIGVMNAFGCSLDNMDPEVAHFYDQLAIEHSLITRAVEGASRVVLNGMPVLGHRGFRQLMVCEILEDPGRAHTFFKQLVHLAIVDDTGRAFEEVPREVFPAVPNAAFAAKLAAVIEELGGRAEVLFAKLRRENEDEGRRMWALAEQEEIARTEAAATLARIEQERASFAIAQSANQQLALMRSYDSAVQ
;
A
#
# COMPACT_ATOMS: atom_id res chain seq x y z
N MET A 1 12.63 -36.89 17.05
CA MET A 1 11.77 -36.34 15.97
C MET A 1 11.34 -34.96 16.43
N ILE A 2 11.62 -33.90 15.66
CA ILE A 2 11.17 -32.54 16.01
C ILE A 2 9.71 -32.46 15.58
N THR A 3 8.80 -32.37 16.55
CA THR A 3 7.35 -32.52 16.29
C THR A 3 6.66 -31.21 15.97
N THR A 4 7.22 -30.06 16.33
CA THR A 4 6.61 -28.74 16.10
C THR A 4 7.68 -27.66 16.03
N LEU A 5 7.60 -26.80 15.03
CA LEU A 5 8.38 -25.55 14.95
C LEU A 5 7.48 -24.40 15.42
N THR A 6 8.05 -23.41 16.12
CA THR A 6 7.30 -22.29 16.68
C THR A 6 7.82 -20.99 16.09
N CYS A 7 6.92 -20.08 15.72
CA CYS A 7 7.30 -18.76 15.25
C CYS A 7 7.87 -17.94 16.40
N ASN A 8 9.11 -17.46 16.29
CA ASN A 8 9.75 -16.67 17.34
C ASN A 8 9.04 -15.34 17.62
N ALA A 9 8.37 -14.74 16.62
CA ALA A 9 7.65 -13.47 16.80
C ALA A 9 6.29 -13.60 17.51
N CYS A 10 5.41 -14.52 17.09
CA CYS A 10 4.06 -14.65 17.67
C CYS A 10 3.86 -15.87 18.58
N LEU A 11 4.89 -16.71 18.75
CA LEU A 11 4.88 -17.94 19.54
C LEU A 11 3.83 -19.00 19.10
N ASN A 12 3.16 -18.78 17.97
CA ASN A 12 2.25 -19.78 17.40
C ASN A 12 3.05 -20.89 16.68
N PRO A 13 2.57 -22.14 16.73
CA PRO A 13 3.19 -23.23 15.98
C PRO A 13 3.12 -22.95 14.47
N ILE A 14 4.23 -23.16 13.77
CA ILE A 14 4.31 -23.13 12.32
C ILE A 14 3.89 -24.51 11.83
N PRO A 15 2.79 -24.63 11.05
CA PRO A 15 2.40 -25.91 10.48
C PRO A 15 3.55 -26.50 9.65
N LEU A 16 3.79 -27.81 9.74
CA LEU A 16 4.81 -28.48 8.92
C LEU A 16 4.56 -28.34 7.41
N ASN A 17 3.28 -28.13 7.04
CA ASN A 17 2.84 -27.87 5.68
C ASN A 17 2.69 -26.37 5.39
N GLY A 18 3.14 -25.50 6.28
CA GLY A 18 3.09 -24.04 6.12
C GLY A 18 4.43 -23.47 5.65
N THR A 19 4.39 -22.29 5.04
CA THR A 19 5.60 -21.54 4.68
C THR A 19 6.33 -21.10 5.95
N ARG A 20 7.59 -21.51 6.06
CA ARG A 20 8.52 -21.15 7.14
C ARG A 20 9.54 -20.17 6.61
N VAL A 21 9.78 -19.08 7.34
CA VAL A 21 10.82 -18.11 6.99
C VAL A 21 11.94 -18.16 8.02
N VAL A 22 13.14 -18.53 7.59
CA VAL A 22 14.31 -18.69 8.46
C VAL A 22 15.20 -17.47 8.33
N CYS A 23 15.55 -16.83 9.44
CA CYS A 23 16.57 -15.79 9.43
C CYS A 23 17.96 -16.41 9.16
N ARG A 24 18.73 -15.84 8.23
CA ARG A 24 20.10 -16.29 7.94
C ARG A 24 21.14 -15.70 8.89
N VAL A 25 20.79 -14.63 9.60
CA VAL A 25 21.68 -13.92 10.53
C VAL A 25 21.50 -14.40 11.97
N CYS A 26 20.25 -14.57 12.41
CA CYS A 26 19.92 -15.01 13.76
C CYS A 26 19.90 -16.54 13.84
N ALA A 27 20.62 -17.12 14.80
CA ALA A 27 20.59 -18.55 15.04
C ALA A 27 19.18 -18.99 15.54
N ASN A 28 18.61 -20.01 14.89
CA ASN A 28 17.32 -20.62 15.26
C ASN A 28 16.16 -19.63 15.34
N TYR A 29 16.12 -18.65 14.44
CA TYR A 29 15.04 -17.68 14.39
C TYR A 29 14.14 -17.93 13.18
N ASP A 30 12.93 -18.40 13.47
CA ASP A 30 11.92 -18.82 12.53
C ASP A 30 10.68 -17.94 12.63
N LEU A 31 10.17 -17.50 11.48
CA LEU A 31 8.95 -16.73 11.37
C LEU A 31 7.91 -17.51 10.58
N CYS A 32 6.65 -17.42 11.01
CA CYS A 32 5.53 -17.79 10.14
C CYS A 32 5.37 -16.73 9.04
N SER A 33 4.79 -17.12 7.90
CA SER A 33 4.54 -16.23 6.75
C SER A 33 3.88 -14.90 7.15
N ASN A 34 2.93 -14.94 8.08
CA ASN A 34 2.22 -13.73 8.53
C ASN A 34 3.14 -12.78 9.31
N CYS A 35 3.97 -13.30 10.22
CA CYS A 35 4.88 -12.45 11.00
C CYS A 35 5.97 -11.85 10.13
N HIS A 36 6.51 -12.62 9.19
CA HIS A 36 7.49 -12.10 8.22
C HIS A 36 6.90 -11.01 7.33
N THR A 37 5.70 -11.22 6.78
CA THR A 37 5.03 -10.24 5.90
C THR A 37 4.68 -8.95 6.64
N LEU A 38 4.24 -9.05 7.90
CA LEU A 38 3.91 -7.90 8.74
C LEU A 38 5.16 -7.24 9.37
N GLY A 39 6.36 -7.75 9.11
CA GLY A 39 7.60 -7.25 9.72
C GLY A 39 7.64 -7.38 11.24
N ARG A 40 6.92 -8.35 11.81
CA ARG A 40 6.94 -8.61 13.25
C ARG A 40 8.22 -9.35 13.62
N SER A 41 8.96 -8.79 14.56
CA SER A 41 10.12 -9.40 15.18
C SER A 41 9.97 -9.48 16.70
N SER A 42 10.83 -10.28 17.30
CA SER A 42 11.00 -10.44 18.75
C SER A 42 12.50 -10.48 19.05
N ASP A 43 12.84 -10.22 20.31
CA ASP A 43 14.21 -10.23 20.81
C ASP A 43 15.15 -9.28 20.03
N SER A 44 16.37 -9.74 19.73
CA SER A 44 17.41 -9.03 18.98
C SER A 44 17.27 -9.18 17.45
N HIS A 45 16.14 -9.66 16.95
CA HIS A 45 15.94 -9.82 15.52
C HIS A 45 15.58 -8.48 14.85
N GLU A 46 16.44 -8.02 13.94
CA GLU A 46 16.17 -6.90 13.07
C GLU A 46 15.44 -7.36 11.81
N VAL A 47 14.37 -6.66 11.43
CA VAL A 47 13.54 -6.94 10.24
C VAL A 47 14.35 -6.86 8.93
N GLN A 48 15.52 -6.23 8.97
CA GLN A 48 16.43 -6.09 7.82
C GLN A 48 17.35 -7.31 7.61
N HIS A 49 17.36 -8.28 8.52
CA HIS A 49 18.18 -9.48 8.35
C HIS A 49 17.76 -10.27 7.11
N GLU A 50 18.75 -10.81 6.40
CA GLU A 50 18.51 -11.69 5.25
C GLU A 50 17.71 -12.92 5.70
N THR A 51 16.68 -13.29 4.94
CA THR A 51 15.77 -14.39 5.26
C THR A 51 15.71 -15.41 4.12
N LEU A 52 15.52 -16.68 4.46
CA LEU A 52 15.28 -17.79 3.54
C LEU A 52 13.85 -18.28 3.70
N VAL A 53 13.05 -18.17 2.64
CA VAL A 53 11.67 -18.69 2.61
C VAL A 53 11.69 -20.17 2.22
N LEU A 54 11.30 -21.04 3.14
CA LEU A 54 11.13 -22.46 2.94
C LEU A 54 9.63 -22.74 2.71
N TYR A 55 9.28 -22.99 1.46
CA TYR A 55 7.94 -23.44 1.11
C TYR A 55 7.73 -24.89 1.56
N PRO A 56 6.50 -25.27 1.94
CA PRO A 56 6.21 -26.66 2.21
C PRO A 56 6.55 -27.50 0.97
N PRO A 57 7.03 -28.73 1.14
CA PRO A 57 7.29 -29.61 0.02
C PRO A 57 5.96 -29.81 -0.73
N THR A 58 5.83 -29.20 -1.89
CA THR A 58 4.69 -29.31 -2.79
C THR A 58 4.70 -30.68 -3.46
N GLY A 59 4.65 -31.77 -2.68
CA GLY A 59 4.55 -33.15 -3.16
C GLY A 59 5.64 -33.66 -4.11
N ILE A 60 6.59 -32.82 -4.54
CA ILE A 60 7.56 -33.13 -5.58
C ILE A 60 8.95 -32.78 -5.05
N SER A 61 9.80 -33.80 -5.05
CA SER A 61 11.23 -33.78 -4.70
C SER A 61 11.56 -33.93 -3.21
N ARG A 62 11.97 -35.15 -2.86
CA ARG A 62 12.38 -35.58 -1.51
C ARG A 62 13.88 -35.45 -1.23
N ASP A 63 14.69 -34.89 -2.12
CA ASP A 63 16.15 -35.02 -2.04
C ASP A 63 16.91 -33.67 -2.01
N TYR A 64 16.52 -32.75 -1.13
CA TYR A 64 17.39 -31.62 -0.78
C TYR A 64 18.20 -31.94 0.49
N HIS A 65 19.35 -32.58 0.30
CA HIS A 65 20.41 -32.59 1.32
C HIS A 65 21.00 -31.19 1.42
N VAL A 66 20.66 -30.46 2.50
CA VAL A 66 21.37 -29.22 2.86
C VAL A 66 22.72 -29.63 3.44
N PRO A 67 23.86 -29.29 2.81
CA PRO A 67 25.16 -29.56 3.40
C PRO A 67 25.31 -28.82 4.73
N PRO A 68 25.95 -29.42 5.74
CA PRO A 68 26.15 -28.78 7.03
C PRO A 68 26.93 -27.47 6.85
N ALA A 69 26.41 -26.40 7.42
CA ALA A 69 27.09 -25.10 7.41
C ALA A 69 28.47 -25.23 8.08
N PRO A 70 29.51 -24.57 7.53
CA PRO A 70 30.82 -24.55 8.15
C PRO A 70 30.74 -23.88 9.54
N PRO A 71 31.53 -24.35 10.52
CA PRO A 71 31.52 -23.79 11.86
C PRO A 71 31.92 -22.30 11.82
N PRO A 72 31.27 -21.44 12.62
CA PRO A 72 31.58 -20.01 12.66
C PRO A 72 33.03 -19.79 13.12
N PRO A 73 33.72 -18.77 12.57
CA PRO A 73 35.07 -18.42 12.99
C PRO A 73 35.08 -18.02 14.46
N LEU A 74 36.02 -18.61 15.21
CA LEU A 74 36.20 -18.31 16.63
C LEU A 74 36.55 -16.82 16.82
N PRO A 75 35.99 -16.16 17.85
CA PRO A 75 36.32 -14.78 18.14
C PRO A 75 37.82 -14.64 18.49
N PRO A 76 38.47 -13.53 18.08
CA PRO A 76 39.85 -13.25 18.45
C PRO A 76 39.97 -13.10 19.97
N ARG A 77 40.92 -13.83 20.57
CA ARG A 77 41.29 -13.72 21.98
C ARG A 77 41.86 -12.32 22.25
N SER A 78 41.12 -11.50 22.98
CA SER A 78 41.61 -10.27 23.60
C SER A 78 42.54 -10.64 24.75
N ASN A 79 43.83 -10.33 24.60
CA ASN A 79 44.76 -10.27 25.73
C ASN A 79 44.55 -8.92 26.43
N ASP A 80 43.68 -8.90 27.44
CA ASP A 80 43.60 -7.79 28.39
C ASP A 80 44.63 -7.97 29.49
N GLY A 81 45.66 -7.14 29.45
CA GLY A 81 46.58 -6.92 30.55
C GLY A 81 46.79 -5.42 30.72
N GLY A 82 46.43 -4.89 31.89
CA GLY A 82 47.11 -3.71 32.44
C GLY A 82 46.23 -2.52 32.79
N GLU A 83 46.15 -2.31 34.11
CA GLU A 83 46.26 -1.00 34.77
C GLU A 83 45.04 -0.07 34.86
N THR A 84 44.39 -0.24 36.00
CA THR A 84 43.75 0.78 36.81
C THR A 84 44.56 2.09 36.92
N SER A 85 43.98 3.21 36.51
CA SER A 85 44.40 4.55 36.97
C SER A 85 43.19 5.48 37.13
N PRO A 86 43.03 6.18 38.27
CA PRO A 86 41.93 7.10 38.50
C PRO A 86 42.32 8.51 38.03
N ARG A 87 41.64 9.05 37.02
CA ARG A 87 41.81 10.45 36.61
C ARG A 87 40.48 11.16 36.36
N SER A 88 40.18 12.05 37.31
CA SER A 88 39.81 13.45 37.11
C SER A 88 38.71 13.75 36.08
N ARG A 89 37.51 14.05 36.58
CA ARG A 89 36.41 14.67 35.81
C ARG A 89 36.89 15.95 35.10
N PRO A 90 36.92 16.00 33.76
CA PRO A 90 37.13 17.24 33.04
C PRO A 90 35.85 18.08 33.13
N ARG A 91 36.06 19.36 33.42
CA ARG A 91 35.10 20.46 33.28
C ARG A 91 34.41 20.37 31.91
N PRO A 92 33.08 20.59 31.79
CA PRO A 92 32.39 20.54 30.51
C PRO A 92 33.00 21.60 29.59
N ALA A 93 33.79 21.16 28.62
CA ALA A 93 34.28 22.00 27.55
C ALA A 93 33.05 22.48 26.77
N LEU A 94 32.93 23.79 26.61
CA LEU A 94 32.01 24.42 25.67
C LEU A 94 32.13 23.67 24.35
N LEU A 95 31.03 23.02 23.93
CA LEU A 95 30.95 22.28 22.68
C LEU A 95 31.52 23.17 21.58
N PRO A 96 32.57 22.72 20.87
CA PRO A 96 33.15 23.53 19.80
C PRO A 96 32.04 23.87 18.83
N THR A 97 31.81 25.17 18.66
CA THR A 97 30.93 25.71 17.63
C THR A 97 31.39 25.07 16.34
N ARG A 98 30.59 24.12 15.83
CA ARG A 98 30.93 23.28 14.69
C ARG A 98 31.12 24.24 13.51
N THR A 99 32.37 24.59 13.24
CA THR A 99 32.76 25.40 12.09
C THR A 99 32.14 24.73 10.89
N ALA A 100 31.37 25.49 10.11
CA ALA A 100 30.56 25.04 8.99
C ALA A 100 31.39 24.14 8.07
N ALA A 101 31.36 22.83 8.35
CA ALA A 101 32.09 21.84 7.59
C ALA A 101 31.50 21.90 6.19
N ALA A 102 32.36 22.17 5.20
CA ALA A 102 32.00 22.37 3.80
C ALA A 102 30.81 21.48 3.43
N ALA A 103 29.66 22.11 3.20
CA ALA A 103 28.38 21.43 3.13
C ALA A 103 28.48 20.34 2.06
N SER A 104 28.49 19.07 2.50
CA SER A 104 28.67 17.95 1.58
C SER A 104 27.49 17.91 0.61
N LYS A 105 27.79 17.77 -0.69
CA LYS A 105 26.79 17.64 -1.76
C LYS A 105 25.81 16.50 -1.46
N LEU A 106 24.55 16.63 -1.87
CA LEU A 106 23.53 15.56 -1.72
C LEU A 106 23.71 14.43 -2.73
N LEU A 107 24.27 14.75 -3.89
CA LEU A 107 24.57 13.80 -4.96
C LEU A 107 26.07 13.81 -5.25
N SER A 108 26.62 12.62 -5.49
CA SER A 108 27.94 12.44 -6.08
C SER A 108 27.94 12.85 -7.57
N THR A 109 29.12 12.93 -8.19
CA THR A 109 29.28 13.32 -9.61
C THR A 109 28.58 12.39 -10.61
N ASN A 110 28.31 11.15 -10.21
CA ASN A 110 27.56 10.14 -10.96
C ASN A 110 26.07 10.07 -10.54
N ASN A 111 25.55 11.13 -9.93
CA ASN A 111 24.17 11.23 -9.41
C ASN A 111 23.80 10.18 -8.34
N THR A 112 24.78 9.50 -7.72
CA THR A 112 24.47 8.59 -6.61
C THR A 112 24.21 9.35 -5.32
N PRO A 113 23.22 8.94 -4.49
CA PRO A 113 22.99 9.54 -3.19
C PRO A 113 24.22 9.50 -2.28
N THR A 114 24.63 10.64 -1.76
CA THR A 114 25.66 10.70 -0.71
C THR A 114 25.08 10.24 0.63
N LYS A 115 25.96 9.96 1.60
CA LYS A 115 25.55 9.58 2.97
C LYS A 115 24.51 10.55 3.56
N ARG A 116 24.70 11.86 3.37
CA ARG A 116 23.78 12.90 3.85
C ARG A 116 22.39 12.78 3.23
N LEU A 117 22.29 12.55 1.92
CA LEU A 117 20.98 12.35 1.28
C LEU A 117 20.33 11.05 1.75
N LYS A 118 21.10 9.99 2.00
CA LYS A 118 20.57 8.73 2.54
C LYS A 118 19.91 8.94 3.90
N GLU A 119 20.63 9.55 4.85
CA GLU A 119 20.13 9.85 6.20
C GLU A 119 18.85 10.72 6.16
N LEU A 120 18.87 11.78 5.33
CA LEU A 120 17.73 12.66 5.17
C LEU A 120 16.53 11.94 4.53
N SER A 121 16.76 11.13 3.50
CA SER A 121 15.70 10.33 2.87
C SER A 121 15.08 9.32 3.84
N ASP A 122 15.89 8.70 4.69
CA ASP A 122 15.42 7.71 5.66
C ASP A 122 14.58 8.35 6.77
N ALA A 123 14.98 9.54 7.23
CA ALA A 123 14.21 10.30 8.20
C ALA A 123 12.87 10.80 7.64
N VAL A 124 12.85 11.28 6.38
CA VAL A 124 11.62 11.68 5.69
C VAL A 124 10.71 10.48 5.49
N PHE A 125 11.25 9.34 5.06
CA PHE A 125 10.50 8.08 4.91
C PHE A 125 9.84 7.66 6.24
N ALA A 126 10.62 7.67 7.34
CA ALA A 126 10.11 7.36 8.67
C ALA A 126 9.04 8.35 9.12
N HIS A 127 9.19 9.64 8.81
CA HIS A 127 8.16 10.64 9.09
C HIS A 127 6.87 10.35 8.32
N ILE A 128 6.93 10.09 7.01
CA ILE A 128 5.74 9.77 6.20
C ILE A 128 5.03 8.52 6.74
N ASN A 129 5.78 7.46 7.06
CA ASN A 129 5.20 6.24 7.63
C ASN A 129 4.52 6.46 8.99
N ARG A 130 5.05 7.38 9.81
CA ARG A 130 4.44 7.74 11.09
C ARG A 130 3.19 8.60 10.90
N THR A 131 3.23 9.56 9.98
CA THR A 131 2.13 10.50 9.74
C THR A 131 0.96 9.84 9.00
N TYR A 132 1.27 8.93 8.07
CA TYR A 132 0.29 8.21 7.27
C TYR A 132 0.50 6.71 7.45
N PRO A 133 0.07 6.12 8.57
CA PRO A 133 0.29 4.70 8.84
C PRO A 133 -0.41 3.84 7.79
N SER A 134 0.30 2.83 7.30
CA SER A 134 -0.23 1.79 6.42
C SER A 134 -0.09 0.42 7.10
N ALA A 135 -0.71 -0.60 6.53
CA ALA A 135 -0.56 -1.98 7.01
C ALA A 135 0.90 -2.46 7.02
N ASN A 136 1.76 -1.85 6.20
CA ASN A 136 3.18 -2.19 6.06
C ASN A 136 4.05 -0.99 6.45
N GLN A 137 4.48 -0.93 7.71
CA GLN A 137 5.21 0.21 8.32
C GLN A 137 6.57 0.54 7.67
N ASN A 138 7.03 -0.27 6.71
CA ASN A 138 8.30 -0.11 6.01
C ASN A 138 8.14 0.11 4.50
N LEU A 139 6.91 0.34 4.02
CA LEU A 139 6.60 0.50 2.61
C LEU A 139 5.64 1.68 2.41
N LEU A 140 5.93 2.50 1.40
CA LEU A 140 5.06 3.61 0.98
C LEU A 140 4.21 3.16 -0.21
N ASN A 141 2.90 3.17 -0.01
CA ASN A 141 1.94 3.00 -1.10
C ASN A 141 1.77 4.30 -1.91
N PRO A 142 1.15 4.23 -3.11
CA PRO A 142 1.01 5.40 -3.97
C PRO A 142 0.29 6.58 -3.31
N SER A 143 -0.67 6.32 -2.43
CA SER A 143 -1.37 7.36 -1.66
C SER A 143 -0.45 8.05 -0.66
N GLN A 144 0.41 7.32 0.04
CA GLN A 144 1.40 7.92 0.93
C GLN A 144 2.44 8.74 0.15
N VAL A 145 2.83 8.30 -1.04
CA VAL A 145 3.70 9.08 -1.94
C VAL A 145 3.00 10.35 -2.44
N SER A 146 1.71 10.29 -2.76
CA SER A 146 0.90 11.47 -3.06
C SER A 146 0.88 12.46 -1.89
N ASN A 147 0.61 11.98 -0.68
CA ASN A 147 0.59 12.82 0.53
C ASN A 147 1.95 13.44 0.80
N PHE A 148 3.05 12.73 0.52
CA PHE A 148 4.39 13.32 0.57
C PHE A 148 4.52 14.51 -0.39
N TYR A 149 4.03 14.39 -1.64
CA TYR A 149 4.07 15.50 -2.58
C TYR A 149 3.27 16.72 -2.11
N GLU A 150 2.08 16.51 -1.53
CA GLU A 150 1.28 17.58 -0.93
C GLU A 150 1.98 18.21 0.27
N LEU A 151 2.59 17.39 1.13
CA LEU A 151 3.33 17.82 2.33
C LEU A 151 4.50 18.74 1.97
N ILE A 152 5.15 18.50 0.82
CA ILE A 152 6.22 19.35 0.30
C ILE A 152 5.72 20.48 -0.62
N GLY A 153 4.42 20.79 -0.55
CA GLY A 153 3.81 21.91 -1.26
C GLY A 153 3.81 21.76 -2.78
N ARG A 154 3.93 20.53 -3.31
CA ARG A 154 3.78 20.30 -4.74
C ARG A 154 2.29 20.43 -5.09
N PRO A 155 1.93 21.27 -6.08
CA PRO A 155 0.54 21.41 -6.49
C PRO A 155 0.03 20.11 -7.12
N LEU A 156 -1.29 19.93 -7.15
CA LEU A 156 -1.92 18.72 -7.65
C LEU A 156 -1.56 18.44 -9.12
N GLU A 157 -1.38 19.49 -9.93
CA GLU A 157 -0.95 19.39 -11.34
C GLU A 157 0.45 18.78 -11.48
N GLY A 158 1.32 18.98 -10.49
CA GLY A 158 2.64 18.38 -10.42
C GLY A 158 2.69 17.06 -9.67
N ASN A 159 1.59 16.62 -9.06
CA ASN A 159 1.50 15.37 -8.30
C ASN A 159 0.76 14.29 -9.15
N PRO A 160 1.48 13.47 -9.94
CA PRO A 160 0.83 12.48 -10.81
C PRO A 160 -0.01 11.48 -10.01
N PHE A 161 0.46 11.07 -8.83
CA PHE A 161 -0.25 10.13 -7.95
C PHE A 161 -1.54 10.74 -7.42
N GLY A 162 -1.49 11.98 -6.93
CA GLY A 162 -2.66 12.70 -6.42
C GLY A 162 -3.70 12.92 -7.51
N ARG A 163 -3.26 13.30 -8.73
CA ARG A 163 -4.15 13.45 -9.88
C ARG A 163 -4.86 12.14 -10.21
N TRP A 164 -4.13 11.02 -10.26
CA TRP A 164 -4.74 9.71 -10.55
C TRP A 164 -5.70 9.26 -9.45
N ILE A 165 -5.29 9.36 -8.18
CA ILE A 165 -6.15 9.02 -7.04
C ILE A 165 -7.43 9.84 -7.06
N GLY A 166 -7.33 11.15 -7.32
CA GLY A 166 -8.49 12.04 -7.44
C GLY A 166 -9.45 11.61 -8.54
N VAL A 167 -8.93 11.24 -9.73
CA VAL A 167 -9.77 10.75 -10.83
C VAL A 167 -10.44 9.42 -10.47
N MET A 168 -9.70 8.46 -9.91
CA MET A 168 -10.27 7.16 -9.52
C MET A 168 -11.38 7.30 -8.48
N ASN A 169 -11.17 8.18 -7.49
CA ASN A 169 -12.19 8.51 -6.50
C ASN A 169 -13.43 9.14 -7.13
N ALA A 170 -13.26 10.04 -8.11
CA ALA A 170 -14.38 10.68 -8.82
C ALA A 170 -15.24 9.68 -9.60
N PHE A 171 -14.65 8.58 -10.10
CA PHE A 171 -15.36 7.48 -10.75
C PHE A 171 -15.85 6.39 -9.79
N GLY A 172 -15.62 6.51 -8.48
CA GLY A 172 -15.92 5.44 -7.52
C GLY A 172 -15.18 4.13 -7.80
N CYS A 173 -14.08 4.20 -8.54
CA CYS A 173 -13.35 3.03 -9.01
C CYS A 173 -12.26 2.63 -8.01
N SER A 174 -11.96 1.33 -7.93
CA SER A 174 -10.82 0.85 -7.14
C SER A 174 -9.51 1.38 -7.70
N LEU A 175 -8.60 1.77 -6.81
CA LEU A 175 -7.23 2.16 -7.16
C LEU A 175 -6.43 1.03 -7.82
N ASP A 176 -6.89 -0.22 -7.77
CA ASP A 176 -6.24 -1.38 -8.40
C ASP A 176 -6.02 -1.18 -9.90
N ASN A 177 -6.92 -0.44 -10.58
CA ASN A 177 -6.78 -0.16 -12.00
C ASN A 177 -5.59 0.75 -12.34
N MET A 178 -5.09 1.52 -11.35
CA MET A 178 -3.95 2.42 -11.51
C MET A 178 -2.61 1.76 -11.17
N ASP A 179 -2.63 0.65 -10.44
CA ASP A 179 -1.42 0.01 -9.96
C ASP A 179 -0.43 -0.37 -11.09
N PRO A 180 -0.88 -0.91 -12.26
CA PRO A 180 0.02 -1.16 -13.39
C PRO A 180 0.67 0.10 -13.98
N GLU A 181 -0.03 1.23 -13.94
CA GLU A 181 0.47 2.51 -14.46
C GLU A 181 1.53 3.10 -13.52
N VAL A 182 1.32 2.98 -12.21
CA VAL A 182 2.31 3.36 -11.21
C VAL A 182 3.56 2.47 -11.30
N ALA A 183 3.39 1.16 -11.46
CA ALA A 183 4.51 0.23 -11.63
C ALA A 183 5.32 0.58 -12.88
N HIS A 184 4.63 0.85 -13.99
CA HIS A 184 5.27 1.30 -15.25
C HIS A 184 6.04 2.60 -15.06
N PHE A 185 5.49 3.59 -14.34
CA PHE A 185 6.21 4.82 -14.00
C PHE A 185 7.51 4.54 -13.26
N TYR A 186 7.47 3.67 -12.25
CA TYR A 186 8.67 3.29 -11.49
C TYR A 186 9.69 2.55 -12.37
N ASP A 187 9.25 1.63 -13.22
CA ASP A 187 10.12 0.89 -14.15
C ASP A 187 10.82 1.83 -15.14
N GLN A 188 10.08 2.76 -15.75
CA GLN A 188 10.64 3.73 -16.70
C GLN A 188 11.70 4.63 -16.05
N LEU A 189 11.53 4.98 -14.78
CA LEU A 189 12.49 5.78 -14.02
C LEU A 189 13.56 4.94 -13.30
N ALA A 190 13.54 3.60 -13.44
CA ALA A 190 14.39 2.67 -12.72
C ALA A 190 14.34 2.86 -11.19
N ILE A 191 13.14 3.17 -10.68
CA ILE A 191 12.83 3.25 -9.26
C ILE A 191 12.49 1.84 -8.78
N GLU A 192 13.26 1.36 -7.82
CA GLU A 192 13.01 0.07 -7.18
C GLU A 192 11.70 0.11 -6.41
N HIS A 193 10.85 -0.86 -6.67
CA HIS A 193 9.57 -1.01 -6.01
C HIS A 193 9.28 -2.49 -5.80
N SER A 194 8.40 -2.77 -4.84
CA SER A 194 7.86 -4.11 -4.61
C SER A 194 6.40 -4.13 -4.99
N LEU A 195 5.90 -5.26 -5.48
CA LEU A 195 4.47 -5.47 -5.68
C LEU A 195 3.92 -6.17 -4.44
N ILE A 196 2.90 -5.58 -3.82
CA ILE A 196 2.18 -6.20 -2.71
C ILE A 196 0.71 -6.39 -3.03
N THR A 197 0.11 -7.37 -2.37
CA THR A 197 -1.33 -7.63 -2.46
C THR A 197 -2.06 -6.67 -1.53
N ARG A 198 -3.09 -5.96 -2.02
CA ARG A 198 -3.97 -5.18 -1.14
C ARG A 198 -4.84 -6.14 -0.32
N ALA A 199 -4.87 -5.92 0.99
CA ALA A 199 -5.92 -6.51 1.81
C ALA A 199 -7.21 -5.72 1.56
N VAL A 200 -8.12 -6.27 0.75
CA VAL A 200 -9.46 -5.70 0.60
C VAL A 200 -10.30 -6.24 1.75
N GLU A 201 -10.61 -5.39 2.72
CA GLU A 201 -11.52 -5.76 3.81
C GLU A 201 -12.88 -6.17 3.22
N GLY A 202 -13.29 -7.42 3.46
CA GLY A 202 -14.63 -7.91 3.12
C GLY A 202 -14.80 -8.53 1.73
N ALA A 203 -13.78 -8.57 0.86
CA ALA A 203 -13.91 -9.19 -0.46
C ALA A 203 -13.05 -10.47 -0.58
N SER A 204 -13.65 -11.56 -1.08
CA SER A 204 -12.92 -12.79 -1.48
C SER A 204 -12.03 -12.60 -2.71
N ARG A 205 -11.93 -11.38 -3.25
CA ARG A 205 -11.09 -11.04 -4.41
C ARG A 205 -9.72 -10.61 -3.91
N VAL A 206 -8.79 -11.56 -3.92
CA VAL A 206 -7.36 -11.27 -3.75
C VAL A 206 -6.85 -10.74 -5.09
N VAL A 207 -6.54 -9.45 -5.16
CA VAL A 207 -5.78 -8.88 -6.29
C VAL A 207 -4.31 -9.28 -6.08
N LEU A 208 -3.94 -10.44 -6.60
CA LEU A 208 -2.58 -10.96 -6.47
C LEU A 208 -1.59 -10.03 -7.18
N ASN A 209 -0.58 -9.57 -6.43
CA ASN A 209 0.61 -8.85 -6.92
C ASN A 209 0.31 -7.55 -7.71
N GLY A 210 -0.63 -6.74 -7.19
CA GLY A 210 -1.07 -5.52 -7.88
C GLY A 210 -0.30 -4.27 -7.49
N MET A 211 -0.24 -3.94 -6.20
CA MET A 211 0.07 -2.58 -5.77
C MET A 211 1.58 -2.32 -5.68
N PRO A 212 2.13 -1.40 -6.49
CA PRO A 212 3.53 -1.01 -6.39
C PRO A 212 3.75 -0.14 -5.14
N VAL A 213 4.72 -0.53 -4.33
CA VAL A 213 5.09 0.17 -3.10
C VAL A 213 6.59 0.42 -3.05
N LEU A 214 6.98 1.54 -2.45
CA LEU A 214 8.37 1.95 -2.32
C LEU A 214 8.91 1.58 -0.94
N GLY A 215 10.00 0.82 -0.89
CA GLY A 215 10.86 0.75 0.28
C GLY A 215 11.78 1.98 0.39
N HIS A 216 12.63 2.01 1.41
CA HIS A 216 13.63 3.08 1.61
C HIS A 216 14.46 3.37 0.35
N ARG A 217 14.93 2.33 -0.35
CA ARG A 217 15.77 2.50 -1.55
C ARG A 217 15.00 3.12 -2.71
N GLY A 218 13.78 2.65 -2.99
CA GLY A 218 12.89 3.21 -4.00
C GLY A 218 12.54 4.67 -3.73
N PHE A 219 12.16 4.98 -2.49
CA PHE A 219 11.86 6.36 -2.09
C PHE A 219 13.07 7.29 -2.24
N ARG A 220 14.27 6.82 -1.90
CA ARG A 220 15.50 7.58 -2.12
C ARG A 220 15.76 7.84 -3.60
N GLN A 221 15.51 6.87 -4.48
CA GLN A 221 15.62 7.06 -5.93
C GLN A 221 14.59 8.08 -6.44
N LEU A 222 13.37 8.07 -5.89
CA LEU A 222 12.36 9.10 -6.16
C LEU A 222 12.87 10.49 -5.77
N MET A 223 13.50 10.65 -4.59
CA MET A 223 14.10 11.94 -4.20
C MET A 223 15.25 12.38 -5.14
N VAL A 224 16.05 11.44 -5.64
CA VAL A 224 17.07 11.75 -6.66
C VAL A 224 16.42 12.28 -7.93
N CYS A 225 15.32 11.65 -8.38
CA CYS A 225 14.58 12.12 -9.55
C CYS A 225 14.14 13.57 -9.38
N GLU A 226 13.59 13.93 -8.22
CA GLU A 226 13.18 15.30 -7.92
C GLU A 226 14.35 16.30 -7.93
N ILE A 227 15.51 15.93 -7.36
CA ILE A 227 16.71 16.78 -7.37
C ILE A 227 17.23 16.97 -8.80
N LEU A 228 17.18 15.94 -9.64
CA LEU A 228 17.68 15.99 -11.01
C LEU A 228 16.74 16.73 -11.97
N GLU A 229 15.43 16.63 -11.76
CA GLU A 229 14.41 17.34 -12.54
C GLU A 229 14.49 18.86 -12.30
N ASP A 230 14.45 19.28 -11.04
CA ASP A 230 14.47 20.70 -10.67
C ASP A 230 15.17 20.89 -9.32
N PRO A 231 16.50 21.13 -9.32
CA PRO A 231 17.26 21.35 -8.09
C PRO A 231 16.78 22.55 -7.27
N GLY A 232 16.18 23.56 -7.92
CA GLY A 232 15.67 24.77 -7.27
C GLY A 232 14.41 24.48 -6.48
N ARG A 233 13.44 23.83 -7.12
CA ARG A 233 12.25 23.30 -6.44
C ARG A 233 12.64 22.29 -5.36
N ALA A 234 13.69 21.50 -5.61
CA ALA A 234 14.21 20.57 -4.64
C ALA A 234 14.70 21.18 -3.35
N HIS A 235 15.49 22.23 -3.46
CA HIS A 235 15.91 22.99 -2.31
C HIS A 235 14.70 23.55 -1.52
N THR A 236 13.69 24.08 -2.20
CA THR A 236 12.47 24.60 -1.54
C THR A 236 11.73 23.51 -0.77
N PHE A 237 11.56 22.31 -1.33
CA PHE A 237 10.92 21.23 -0.59
C PHE A 237 11.75 20.75 0.60
N PHE A 238 13.07 20.67 0.47
CA PHE A 238 13.91 20.22 1.60
C PHE A 238 13.87 21.24 2.74
N LYS A 239 13.78 22.52 2.41
CA LYS A 239 13.54 23.56 3.40
C LYS A 239 12.22 23.32 4.14
N GLN A 240 11.13 23.01 3.43
CA GLN A 240 9.84 22.69 4.07
C GLN A 240 9.92 21.43 4.94
N LEU A 241 10.59 20.37 4.48
CA LEU A 241 10.81 19.14 5.25
C LEU A 241 11.55 19.42 6.57
N VAL A 242 12.53 20.31 6.57
CA VAL A 242 13.21 20.77 7.80
C VAL A 242 12.24 21.52 8.73
N HIS A 243 11.33 22.34 8.20
CA HIS A 243 10.34 23.06 9.01
C HIS A 243 9.30 22.15 9.66
N LEU A 244 9.06 20.96 9.09
CA LEU A 244 8.20 19.94 9.68
C LEU A 244 8.84 19.22 10.88
N ALA A 245 9.98 19.72 11.37
CA ALA A 245 10.73 19.18 12.50
C ALA A 245 11.03 17.68 12.34
N ILE A 246 11.34 17.27 11.10
CA ILE A 246 11.82 15.92 10.84
C ILE A 246 13.14 15.76 11.58
N VAL A 247 13.21 14.71 12.40
CA VAL A 247 14.39 14.36 13.19
C VAL A 247 15.05 13.11 12.61
N ASP A 248 16.36 13.02 12.76
CA ASP A 248 17.11 11.80 12.48
C ASP A 248 16.78 10.68 13.48
N ASP A 249 17.39 9.52 13.28
CA ASP A 249 17.29 8.35 14.16
C ASP A 249 17.76 8.64 15.60
N THR A 250 18.57 9.69 15.80
CA THR A 250 19.03 10.15 17.11
C THR A 250 18.13 11.20 17.75
N GLY A 251 17.03 11.58 17.09
CA GLY A 251 16.09 12.60 17.54
C GLY A 251 16.57 14.04 17.32
N ARG A 252 17.61 14.25 16.50
CA ARG A 252 18.10 15.60 16.18
C ARG A 252 17.39 16.14 14.96
N ALA A 253 16.94 17.39 15.03
CA ALA A 253 16.40 18.08 13.86
C ALA A 253 17.51 18.28 12.82
N PHE A 254 17.16 18.12 11.54
CA PHE A 254 18.07 18.45 10.46
C PHE A 254 18.32 19.96 10.41
N GLU A 255 19.57 20.35 10.19
CA GLU A 255 19.92 21.73 9.87
C GLU A 255 19.37 22.12 8.49
N GLU A 256 19.15 23.42 8.26
CA GLU A 256 18.77 23.92 6.94
C GLU A 256 19.77 23.45 5.88
N VAL A 257 19.26 22.90 4.79
CA VAL A 257 20.08 22.31 3.72
C VAL A 257 20.47 23.43 2.75
N PRO A 258 21.76 23.85 2.68
CA PRO A 258 22.15 25.02 1.89
C PRO A 258 21.94 24.79 0.39
N ARG A 259 21.60 25.83 -0.38
CA ARG A 259 21.37 25.69 -1.84
C ARG A 259 22.57 25.11 -2.58
N GLU A 260 23.77 25.33 -2.08
CA GLU A 260 25.04 24.88 -2.64
C GLU A 260 25.21 23.36 -2.59
N VAL A 261 24.44 22.61 -1.78
CA VAL A 261 24.54 21.14 -1.76
C VAL A 261 23.82 20.46 -2.92
N PHE A 262 22.99 21.21 -3.66
CA PHE A 262 22.26 20.75 -4.83
C PHE A 262 23.02 21.04 -6.14
N PRO A 263 22.68 20.37 -7.25
CA PRO A 263 23.13 20.78 -8.57
C PRO A 263 22.73 22.24 -8.89
N ALA A 264 23.58 22.95 -9.62
CA ALA A 264 23.30 24.34 -9.99
C ALA A 264 22.16 24.44 -11.03
N VAL A 265 22.13 23.49 -11.97
CA VAL A 265 21.17 23.42 -13.07
C VAL A 265 20.49 22.04 -13.12
N PRO A 266 19.26 21.95 -13.65
CA PRO A 266 18.61 20.68 -13.96
C PRO A 266 19.47 19.76 -14.84
N ASN A 267 19.33 18.46 -14.66
CA ASN A 267 19.90 17.50 -15.61
C ASN A 267 18.98 17.41 -16.84
N ALA A 268 19.38 18.07 -17.92
CA ALA A 268 18.56 18.19 -19.14
C ALA A 268 18.15 16.83 -19.74
N ALA A 269 19.04 15.83 -19.73
CA ALA A 269 18.73 14.49 -20.24
C ALA A 269 17.70 13.78 -19.37
N PHE A 270 17.82 13.90 -18.05
CA PHE A 270 16.84 13.34 -17.11
C PHE A 270 15.49 14.05 -17.20
N ALA A 271 15.48 15.38 -17.26
CA ALA A 271 14.26 16.18 -17.39
C ALA A 271 13.50 15.82 -18.69
N ALA A 272 14.21 15.68 -19.81
CA ALA A 272 13.60 15.23 -21.07
C ALA A 272 13.03 13.80 -20.96
N LYS A 273 13.75 12.88 -20.31
CA LYS A 273 13.25 11.52 -20.05
C LYS A 273 11.98 11.55 -19.19
N LEU A 274 11.98 12.30 -18.10
CA LEU A 274 10.83 12.40 -17.20
C LEU A 274 9.61 13.02 -17.91
N ALA A 275 9.82 14.06 -18.71
CA ALA A 275 8.75 14.66 -19.52
C ALA A 275 8.12 13.63 -20.47
N ALA A 276 8.93 12.82 -21.17
CA ALA A 276 8.44 11.77 -22.06
C ALA A 276 7.65 10.68 -21.29
N VAL A 277 8.12 10.28 -20.11
CA VAL A 277 7.42 9.31 -19.25
C VAL A 277 6.08 9.86 -18.77
N ILE A 278 6.03 11.13 -18.36
CA ILE A 278 4.79 11.80 -17.92
C ILE A 278 3.79 11.92 -19.09
N GLU A 279 4.27 12.26 -20.29
CA GLU A 279 3.42 12.35 -21.49
C GLU A 279 2.83 10.98 -21.85
N GLU A 280 3.65 9.93 -21.89
CA GLU A 280 3.20 8.56 -22.15
C GLU A 280 2.14 8.09 -21.14
N LEU A 281 2.40 8.31 -19.85
CA LEU A 281 1.46 7.98 -18.78
C LEU A 281 0.18 8.81 -18.84
N GLY A 282 0.28 10.07 -19.26
CA GLY A 282 -0.89 10.91 -19.54
C GLY A 282 -1.80 10.26 -20.58
N GLY A 283 -1.22 9.81 -21.70
CA GLY A 283 -1.96 9.10 -22.75
C GLY A 283 -2.58 7.79 -22.27
N ARG A 284 -1.84 6.99 -21.48
CA ARG A 284 -2.37 5.73 -20.91
C ARG A 284 -3.51 5.98 -19.92
N ALA A 285 -3.36 6.98 -19.06
CA ALA A 285 -4.40 7.37 -18.11
C ALA A 285 -5.67 7.85 -18.81
N GLU A 286 -5.55 8.64 -19.89
CA GLU A 286 -6.70 9.06 -20.70
C GLU A 286 -7.46 7.87 -21.30
N VAL A 287 -6.75 6.87 -21.84
CA VAL A 287 -7.36 5.65 -22.37
C VAL A 287 -8.08 4.87 -21.27
N LEU A 288 -7.45 4.73 -20.10
CA LEU A 288 -8.05 4.07 -18.93
C LEU A 288 -9.31 4.80 -18.47
N PHE A 289 -9.27 6.13 -18.35
CA PHE A 289 -10.43 6.92 -17.94
C PHE A 289 -11.56 6.89 -18.96
N ALA A 290 -11.25 6.89 -20.26
CA ALA A 290 -12.24 6.70 -21.31
C ALA A 290 -12.89 5.32 -21.25
N LYS A 291 -12.14 4.28 -20.86
CA LYS A 291 -12.68 2.94 -20.62
C LYS A 291 -13.60 2.93 -19.40
N LEU A 292 -13.14 3.42 -18.24
CA LEU A 292 -13.93 3.45 -17.01
C LEU A 292 -15.22 4.27 -17.17
N ARG A 293 -15.17 5.39 -17.88
CA ARG A 293 -16.36 6.18 -18.20
C ARG A 293 -17.40 5.35 -18.96
N ARG A 294 -16.99 4.64 -20.00
CA ARG A 294 -17.89 3.76 -20.77
C ARG A 294 -18.46 2.64 -19.91
N GLU A 295 -17.64 1.99 -19.08
CA GLU A 295 -18.10 0.94 -18.17
C GLU A 295 -19.15 1.47 -17.17
N ASN A 296 -18.92 2.66 -16.60
CA ASN A 296 -19.87 3.31 -15.70
C ASN A 296 -21.18 3.71 -16.40
N GLU A 297 -21.11 4.24 -17.63
CA GLU A 297 -22.28 4.52 -18.44
C GLU A 297 -23.06 3.25 -18.79
N ASP A 298 -22.36 2.15 -19.12
CA ASP A 298 -22.97 0.85 -19.39
C ASP A 298 -23.67 0.28 -18.15
N GLU A 299 -23.03 0.38 -16.98
CA GLU A 299 -23.61 -0.06 -15.71
C GLU A 299 -24.82 0.78 -15.31
N GLY A 300 -24.75 2.10 -15.50
CA GLY A 300 -25.90 2.99 -15.33
C GLY A 300 -27.08 2.60 -16.23
N ARG A 301 -26.82 2.25 -17.50
CA ARG A 301 -27.87 1.74 -18.42
C ARG A 301 -28.45 0.40 -17.96
N ARG A 302 -27.63 -0.51 -17.43
CA ARG A 302 -28.12 -1.79 -16.88
C ARG A 302 -28.99 -1.58 -15.65
N MET A 303 -28.56 -0.73 -14.73
CA MET A 303 -29.32 -0.41 -13.52
C MET A 303 -30.67 0.25 -13.86
N TRP A 304 -30.67 1.16 -14.84
CA TRP A 304 -31.91 1.77 -15.33
C TRP A 304 -32.85 0.75 -15.96
N ALA A 305 -32.33 -0.15 -16.80
CA ALA A 305 -33.12 -1.21 -17.41
C ALA A 305 -33.69 -2.20 -16.37
N LEU A 306 -32.94 -2.52 -15.32
CA LEU A 306 -33.42 -3.36 -14.22
C LEU A 306 -34.53 -2.67 -13.42
N ALA A 307 -34.39 -1.37 -13.14
CA ALA A 307 -35.42 -0.59 -12.46
C ALA A 307 -36.71 -0.50 -13.30
N GLU A 308 -36.58 -0.32 -14.62
CA GLU A 308 -37.71 -0.35 -15.54
C GLU A 308 -38.41 -1.72 -15.53
N GLN A 309 -37.64 -2.82 -15.57
CA GLN A 309 -38.19 -4.18 -15.46
C GLN A 309 -38.90 -4.42 -14.11
N GLU A 310 -38.34 -3.93 -13.01
CA GLU A 310 -38.97 -4.05 -11.70
C GLU A 310 -40.31 -3.29 -11.64
N GLU A 311 -40.38 -2.10 -12.24
CA GLU A 311 -41.60 -1.30 -12.27
C GLU A 311 -42.68 -1.91 -13.17
N ILE A 312 -42.30 -2.48 -14.31
CA ILE A 312 -43.20 -3.28 -15.16
C ILE A 312 -43.73 -4.47 -14.37
N ALA A 313 -42.86 -5.24 -13.71
CA ALA A 313 -43.25 -6.40 -12.91
C ALA A 313 -44.18 -6.01 -11.75
N ARG A 314 -43.93 -4.87 -11.08
CA ARG A 314 -44.78 -4.34 -10.02
C ARG A 314 -46.16 -3.97 -10.54
N THR A 315 -46.23 -3.34 -11.71
CA THR A 315 -47.48 -2.97 -12.37
C THR A 315 -48.29 -4.22 -12.79
N GLU A 316 -47.63 -5.23 -13.36
CA GLU A 316 -48.26 -6.50 -13.72
C GLU A 316 -48.78 -7.28 -12.49
N ALA A 317 -48.01 -7.26 -11.40
CA ALA A 317 -48.43 -7.86 -10.13
C ALA A 317 -49.67 -7.15 -9.55
N ALA A 318 -49.70 -5.82 -9.59
CA ALA A 318 -50.86 -5.04 -9.16
C ALA A 318 -52.10 -5.31 -10.02
N ALA A 319 -51.94 -5.39 -11.35
CA ALA A 319 -53.02 -5.75 -12.26
C ALA A 319 -53.56 -7.17 -12.00
N THR A 320 -52.65 -8.12 -11.72
CA THR A 320 -53.02 -9.50 -11.39
C THR A 320 -53.81 -9.56 -10.07
N LEU A 321 -53.38 -8.83 -9.05
CA LEU A 321 -54.08 -8.74 -7.78
C LEU A 321 -55.49 -8.16 -7.96
N ALA A 322 -55.62 -7.07 -8.71
CA ALA A 322 -56.91 -6.46 -9.03
C ALA A 322 -57.86 -7.44 -9.75
N ARG A 323 -57.34 -8.26 -10.68
CA ARG A 323 -58.13 -9.32 -11.34
C ARG A 323 -58.61 -10.38 -10.35
N ILE A 324 -57.76 -10.83 -9.45
CA ILE A 324 -58.14 -11.80 -8.39
C ILE A 324 -59.22 -11.22 -7.49
N GLU A 325 -59.12 -9.95 -7.11
CA GLU A 325 -60.14 -9.28 -6.29
C GLU A 325 -61.48 -9.17 -7.03
N GLN A 326 -61.46 -8.84 -8.33
CA GLN A 326 -62.65 -8.80 -9.18
C GLN A 326 -63.31 -10.18 -9.31
N GLU A 327 -62.53 -11.24 -9.49
CA GLU A 327 -63.02 -12.62 -9.53
C GLU A 327 -63.66 -13.03 -8.19
N ARG A 328 -63.01 -12.68 -7.06
CA ARG A 328 -63.57 -12.93 -5.72
C ARG A 328 -64.89 -12.19 -5.50
N ALA A 329 -64.99 -10.93 -5.92
CA ALA A 329 -66.22 -10.17 -5.83
C ALA A 329 -67.33 -10.80 -6.68
N SER A 330 -67.01 -11.23 -7.91
CA SER A 330 -67.94 -11.91 -8.81
C SER A 330 -68.43 -13.24 -8.22
N PHE A 331 -67.54 -14.02 -7.60
CA PHE A 331 -67.88 -15.26 -6.92
C PHE A 331 -68.79 -15.04 -5.72
N ALA A 332 -68.53 -14.01 -4.90
CA ALA A 332 -69.36 -13.65 -3.76
C ALA A 332 -70.80 -13.26 -4.19
N ILE A 333 -70.92 -12.51 -5.29
CA ILE A 333 -72.23 -12.17 -5.88
C ILE A 333 -72.97 -13.45 -6.33
N ALA A 334 -72.29 -14.35 -7.05
CA ALA A 334 -72.88 -15.60 -7.50
C ALA A 334 -73.31 -16.50 -6.34
N GLN A 335 -72.51 -16.58 -5.28
CA GLN A 335 -72.85 -17.32 -4.06
C GLN A 335 -74.08 -16.74 -3.36
N SER A 336 -74.17 -15.41 -3.25
CA SER A 336 -75.34 -14.72 -2.69
C SER A 336 -76.61 -14.99 -3.51
N ALA A 337 -76.53 -14.93 -4.84
CA ALA A 337 -77.66 -15.25 -5.72
C ALA A 337 -78.13 -16.70 -5.57
N ASN A 338 -77.20 -17.66 -5.46
CA ASN A 338 -77.53 -19.06 -5.21
C ASN A 338 -78.20 -19.28 -3.85
N GLN A 339 -77.77 -18.57 -2.80
CA GLN A 339 -78.43 -18.60 -1.49
C GLN A 339 -79.86 -18.06 -1.57
N GLN A 340 -80.09 -16.96 -2.28
CA GLN A 340 -81.43 -16.42 -2.49
C GLN A 340 -82.35 -17.40 -3.25
N LEU A 341 -81.84 -18.03 -4.31
CA LEU A 341 -82.58 -19.06 -5.05
C LEU A 341 -82.93 -20.27 -4.17
N ALA A 342 -82.01 -20.70 -3.31
CA ALA A 342 -82.26 -21.79 -2.37
C ALA A 342 -83.36 -21.42 -1.36
N LEU A 343 -83.35 -20.19 -0.85
CA LEU A 343 -84.40 -19.68 0.03
C LEU A 343 -85.77 -19.63 -0.68
N MET A 344 -85.83 -19.16 -1.93
CA MET A 344 -87.07 -19.17 -2.71
C MET A 344 -87.62 -20.59 -2.91
N ARG A 345 -86.78 -21.56 -3.25
CA ARG A 345 -87.19 -22.97 -3.39
C ARG A 345 -87.70 -23.54 -2.06
N SER A 346 -87.07 -23.20 -0.94
CA SER A 346 -87.53 -23.64 0.38
C SER A 346 -88.89 -23.06 0.76
N TYR A 347 -89.17 -21.83 0.33
CA TYR A 347 -90.46 -21.18 0.53
C TYR A 347 -91.56 -21.84 -0.29
N ASP A 348 -91.32 -22.09 -1.59
CA ASP A 348 -92.28 -22.76 -2.48
C ASP A 348 -92.65 -24.17 -1.96
N SER A 349 -91.66 -24.94 -1.49
CA SER A 349 -91.88 -26.26 -0.88
C SER A 349 -92.66 -26.21 0.43
N ALA A 350 -92.68 -25.08 1.14
CA ALA A 350 -93.45 -24.91 2.37
C ALA A 350 -94.90 -24.45 2.13
N VAL A 351 -95.20 -23.95 0.93
CA VAL A 351 -96.52 -23.48 0.52
C VAL A 351 -97.37 -24.60 -0.12
N GLN A 352 -96.73 -25.63 -0.65
CA GLN A 352 -97.36 -26.88 -1.12
C GLN A 352 -97.67 -27.81 0.05
#